data_AF-A0A9W4R4B3-F1
#
_entry.id   AF-A0A9W4R4B3-F1
#
_cell.length_a   1.000
_cell.length_b   1.000
_cell.length_c   1.000
_cell.angle_alpha   90.00
_cell.angle_beta   90.00
_cell.angle_gamma   90.00
#
_symmetry.space_group_name_H-M   'P 1'
#
loop_
_entity.id
_entity.type
_entity.pdbx_description
1 polymer ?
#
loop_
_entity_poly.entity_id
_entity_poly.type
_entity_poly.pdbx_seq_one_letter_code
_entity_poly.pdbx_strand_id
1 'polypeptide(L)'
;MSKLKGEDIKHEKSAYIIYCQKGGRGKSACEKLLAHNPDLNIYNISGGINEWVNEGYNVRKGEKSILPLDRQVQLSISTLILVFCALSLTISTAFIWPIIFIAAGLFVAGATGFCGLARIIALMPWNQRV
;
A
#
# COMPACT_ATOMS: atom_id res chain seq x y z
N MET A 1 24.96 -5.26 -9.40
CA MET A 1 24.00 -4.84 -8.36
C MET A 1 24.46 -5.36 -7.02
N SER A 2 25.11 -4.51 -6.24
CA SER A 2 25.56 -4.78 -4.88
C SER A 2 24.36 -4.78 -3.95
N LYS A 3 24.11 -5.93 -3.32
CA LYS A 3 23.19 -6.04 -2.19
C LYS A 3 23.91 -5.47 -0.97
N LEU A 4 23.32 -4.48 -0.30
CA LEU A 4 23.84 -4.00 0.99
C LEU A 4 23.03 -4.62 2.11
N LYS A 5 23.73 -5.06 3.16
CA LYS A 5 23.14 -5.23 4.50
C LYS A 5 23.22 -3.90 5.25
N GLY A 6 22.45 -3.77 6.34
CA GLY A 6 22.42 -2.52 7.10
C GLY A 6 23.78 -2.10 7.66
N GLU A 7 24.64 -3.06 7.96
CA GLU A 7 26.01 -2.85 8.41
C GLU A 7 26.94 -2.26 7.34
N ASP A 8 26.60 -2.37 6.05
CA ASP A 8 27.45 -1.93 4.93
C ASP A 8 27.24 -0.46 4.54
N ILE A 9 26.28 0.25 5.17
CA ILE A 9 25.93 1.62 4.81
C ILE A 9 27.00 2.58 5.37
N LYS A 10 28.04 2.83 4.58
CA LYS A 10 29.00 3.92 4.81
C LYS A 10 28.38 5.24 4.35
N HIS A 11 28.58 6.31 5.12
CA HIS A 11 28.16 7.67 4.77
C HIS A 11 29.01 8.25 3.61
N GLU A 12 28.92 7.67 2.42
CA GLU A 12 29.45 8.28 1.19
C GLU A 12 28.46 9.31 0.64
N LYS A 13 28.99 10.45 0.18
CA LYS A 13 28.21 11.64 -0.20
C LYS A 13 27.33 11.47 -1.46
N SER A 14 27.33 10.33 -2.13
CA SER A 14 26.67 10.15 -3.44
C SER A 14 26.08 8.76 -3.69
N ALA A 15 25.63 8.05 -2.65
CA ALA A 15 24.97 6.75 -2.78
C ALA A 15 23.44 6.85 -2.56
N TYR A 16 22.65 6.31 -3.48
CA TYR A 16 21.20 6.18 -3.34
C TYR A 16 20.84 4.80 -2.81
N ILE A 17 20.15 4.75 -1.67
CA ILE A 17 19.66 3.51 -1.09
C ILE A 17 18.17 3.39 -1.39
N ILE A 18 17.81 2.40 -2.19
CA ILE A 18 16.43 2.09 -2.55
C ILE A 18 15.99 0.91 -1.70
N TYR A 19 14.79 1.02 -1.15
CA TYR A 19 14.17 -0.06 -0.41
C TYR A 19 12.67 -0.11 -0.67
N CYS A 20 12.10 -1.28 -0.40
CA CYS A 20 10.66 -1.46 -0.36
C CYS A 20 10.31 -2.43 0.76
N GLN A 21 9.07 -2.88 0.84
CA GLN A 21 8.64 -3.77 1.92
C GLN A 21 9.42 -5.11 1.98
N LYS A 22 9.67 -5.74 0.82
CA LYS A 22 10.28 -7.08 0.70
C LYS A 22 11.50 -7.14 -0.25
N GLY A 23 12.04 -5.99 -0.68
CA GLY A 23 13.18 -5.89 -1.61
C GLY A 23 12.88 -6.05 -3.11
N GLY A 24 11.80 -6.75 -3.52
CA GLY A 24 11.48 -7.00 -4.93
C GLY A 24 11.25 -5.72 -5.77
N ARG A 25 10.39 -4.81 -5.29
CA ARG A 25 10.15 -3.51 -5.96
C ARG A 25 11.40 -2.64 -6.02
N GLY A 26 12.25 -2.69 -4.98
CA GLY A 26 13.51 -1.93 -4.94
C GLY A 26 14.48 -2.43 -6.01
N LYS A 27 14.53 -3.75 -6.25
CA LYS A 27 15.32 -4.34 -7.34
C LYS A 27 14.90 -3.80 -8.70
N SER A 28 13.60 -3.87 -9.02
CA SER A 28 13.08 -3.37 -10.31
C SER A 28 13.28 -1.86 -10.48
N ALA A 29 13.21 -1.08 -9.40
CA ALA A 29 13.50 0.35 -9.44
C ALA A 29 14.98 0.62 -9.75
N CYS A 30 15.90 -0.10 -9.12
CA CYS A 30 17.33 0.01 -9.42
C CYS A 30 17.64 -0.34 -10.87
N GLU A 31 17.08 -1.43 -11.39
CA GLU A 31 17.25 -1.85 -12.80
C GLU A 31 16.79 -0.75 -13.77
N LYS A 32 15.62 -0.15 -13.51
CA LYS A 32 15.12 0.96 -14.33
C LYS A 32 15.99 2.21 -14.24
N LEU A 33 16.49 2.56 -13.07
CA LEU A 33 17.31 3.75 -12.88
C LEU A 33 18.69 3.59 -13.54
N LEU A 34 19.31 2.42 -13.39
CA LEU A 34 20.58 2.11 -14.05
C LEU A 34 20.44 2.02 -15.57
N ALA A 35 19.28 1.59 -16.08
CA ALA A 35 19.00 1.62 -17.52
C ALA A 35 18.96 3.04 -18.10
N HIS A 36 18.54 4.04 -17.31
CA HIS A 36 18.52 5.45 -17.73
C HIS A 36 19.82 6.19 -17.44
N ASN A 37 20.53 5.84 -16.37
CA ASN A 37 21.75 6.51 -15.97
C ASN A 37 22.71 5.51 -15.30
N PRO A 38 23.62 4.90 -16.08
CA PRO A 38 24.48 3.80 -15.62
C PRO A 38 25.46 4.19 -14.51
N ASP A 39 25.82 5.47 -14.43
CA ASP A 39 26.81 5.98 -13.49
C ASP A 39 26.22 6.25 -12.09
N LEU A 40 24.92 6.02 -11.89
CA LEU A 40 24.28 6.18 -10.59
C LEU A 40 24.79 5.12 -9.61
N ASN A 41 25.34 5.56 -8.48
CA ASN A 41 25.69 4.67 -7.38
C ASN A 41 24.42 4.33 -6.57
N ILE A 42 23.73 3.24 -6.94
CA ILE A 42 22.46 2.81 -6.35
C ILE A 42 22.59 1.43 -5.71
N TYR A 43 22.02 1.30 -4.51
CA TYR A 43 21.95 0.04 -3.78
C TYR A 43 20.51 -0.31 -3.44
N ASN A 44 20.19 -1.61 -3.47
CA ASN A 44 18.91 -2.13 -2.98
C ASN A 44 19.11 -2.83 -1.64
N ILE A 45 18.29 -2.50 -0.65
CA ILE A 45 18.25 -3.23 0.62
C ILE A 45 17.68 -4.63 0.37
N SER A 46 18.46 -5.65 0.71
CA SER A 46 18.02 -7.06 0.61
C SER A 46 16.91 -7.36 1.61
N GLY A 47 15.90 -8.13 1.18
CA GLY A 47 14.68 -8.41 1.95
C GLY A 47 13.82 -7.21 2.34
N GLY A 48 14.22 -5.99 1.99
CA GLY A 48 13.47 -4.77 2.24
C GLY A 48 13.44 -4.35 3.70
N ILE A 49 12.56 -3.40 4.01
CA ILE A 49 12.45 -2.83 5.37
C ILE A 49 11.97 -3.85 6.41
N ASN A 50 11.31 -4.93 5.99
CA ASN A 50 10.89 -5.98 6.91
C ASN A 50 12.09 -6.76 7.46
N GLU A 51 13.03 -7.15 6.59
CA GLU A 51 14.27 -7.82 7.02
C GLU A 51 15.12 -6.88 7.88
N TRP A 52 15.20 -5.60 7.50
CA TRP A 52 15.84 -4.55 8.30
C TRP A 52 15.29 -4.46 9.74
N VAL A 53 13.96 -4.46 9.89
CA VAL A 53 13.33 -4.46 11.23
C VAL A 53 13.59 -5.77 11.97
N ASN A 54 13.58 -6.91 11.28
CA ASN A 54 13.83 -8.23 11.89
C ASN A 54 15.29 -8.37 12.37
N GLU A 55 16.25 -7.75 11.69
CA GLU A 55 17.65 -7.67 12.11
C GLU A 55 17.87 -6.68 13.27
N GLY A 56 16.82 -6.00 13.74
CA GLY A 56 16.88 -5.14 14.93
C GLY A 56 17.41 -3.74 14.67
N TYR A 57 17.58 -3.33 13.41
CA TYR A 57 18.00 -1.97 13.10
C TYR A 57 16.91 -0.94 13.40
N ASN A 58 17.36 0.29 13.70
CA ASN A 58 16.47 1.39 14.03
C ASN A 58 15.55 1.77 12.87
N VAL A 59 14.26 1.91 13.16
CA VAL A 59 13.26 2.47 12.24
C VAL A 59 12.44 3.49 12.99
N ARG A 60 12.33 4.70 12.41
CA ARG A 60 11.38 5.69 12.87
C ARG A 60 9.99 5.29 12.36
N LYS A 61 9.15 4.81 13.27
CA LYS A 61 7.73 4.54 12.97
C LYS A 61 6.95 5.83 13.21
N GLY A 62 5.97 6.12 12.36
CA GLY A 62 5.00 7.19 12.62
C GLY A 62 4.23 6.91 13.91
N GLU A 63 3.83 7.95 14.63
CA GLU A 63 3.14 7.85 15.93
C GLU A 63 1.79 7.12 15.87
N LYS A 64 1.18 7.06 14.68
CA LYS A 64 -0.14 6.44 14.48
C LYS A 64 -0.05 5.27 13.51
N SER A 65 -0.33 4.08 14.02
CA SER A 65 -0.62 2.90 13.18
C SER A 65 -2.02 3.06 12.58
N ILE A 66 -2.11 3.75 11.44
CA ILE A 66 -3.34 3.86 10.66
C ILE A 66 -3.50 2.57 9.84
N LEU A 67 -4.72 2.05 9.75
CA LEU A 67 -5.01 0.87 8.94
C LEU A 67 -4.64 1.16 7.48
N PRO A 68 -3.99 0.21 6.76
CA PRO A 68 -3.77 0.33 5.34
C PRO A 68 -5.05 0.71 4.59
N LEU A 69 -4.94 1.60 3.60
CA LEU A 69 -6.10 2.15 2.88
C LEU A 69 -7.01 1.05 2.32
N ASP A 70 -6.42 -0.01 1.74
CA ASP A 70 -7.17 -1.14 1.20
C ASP A 70 -8.01 -1.86 2.26
N ARG A 71 -7.50 -1.97 3.50
CA ARG A 71 -8.25 -2.55 4.63
C ARG A 71 -9.39 -1.64 5.06
N GLN A 72 -9.20 -0.32 5.04
CA GLN A 72 -10.27 0.64 5.33
C GLN A 72 -11.39 0.55 4.29
N VAL A 73 -11.03 0.46 3.01
CA VAL A 73 -11.99 0.28 1.90
C VAL A 73 -12.75 -1.03 2.05
N GLN A 74 -12.05 -2.14 2.30
CA GLN A 74 -12.67 -3.46 2.44
C GLN A 74 -13.66 -3.50 3.59
N LEU A 75 -13.27 -3.01 4.78
CA LEU A 75 -14.16 -2.95 5.94
C LEU A 75 -15.40 -2.09 5.64
N SER A 76 -15.22 -0.93 5.02
CA SER A 76 -16.32 -0.03 4.69
C SER A 76 -17.34 -0.68 3.74
N ILE A 77 -16.86 -1.31 2.66
CA ILE A 77 -17.72 -2.00 1.69
C ILE A 77 -18.42 -3.19 2.33
N SER A 78 -17.70 -4.01 3.10
CA SER A 78 -18.27 -5.17 3.77
C SER A 78 -19.36 -4.77 4.77
N THR A 79 -19.15 -3.72 5.57
CA THR A 79 -20.16 -3.21 6.49
C THR A 79 -21.41 -2.74 5.75
N LEU A 80 -21.26 -1.97 4.66
CA LEU A 80 -22.39 -1.50 3.86
C LEU A 80 -23.21 -2.67 3.28
N ILE A 81 -22.54 -3.66 2.70
CA ILE A 81 -23.20 -4.85 2.13
C ILE A 81 -23.95 -5.63 3.21
N LEU A 82 -23.33 -5.87 4.37
CA LEU A 82 -23.97 -6.59 5.47
C LEU A 82 -25.22 -5.85 5.98
N VAL A 83 -25.15 -4.53 6.12
CA VAL A 83 -26.28 -3.70 6.53
C VAL A 83 -27.41 -3.80 5.50
N PHE A 84 -27.14 -3.58 4.21
CA PHE A 84 -28.19 -3.67 3.18
C PHE A 84 -28.76 -5.07 3.03
N CYS A 85 -27.96 -6.12 3.22
CA CYS A 85 -28.43 -7.50 3.23
C CYS A 85 -29.40 -7.74 4.38
N ALA A 86 -29.05 -7.30 5.60
CA ALA A 86 -29.94 -7.41 6.76
C ALA A 86 -31.25 -6.63 6.57
N LEU A 87 -31.19 -5.41 6.03
CA LEU A 87 -32.38 -4.61 5.70
C LEU A 87 -33.23 -5.28 4.61
N SER A 88 -32.59 -5.93 3.64
CA SER A 88 -33.30 -6.65 2.58
C SER A 88 -34.11 -7.83 3.09
N LEU A 89 -33.61 -8.51 4.11
CA LEU A 89 -34.26 -9.67 4.71
C LEU A 89 -35.35 -9.29 5.71
N THR A 90 -35.22 -8.13 6.37
CA THR A 90 -36.09 -7.74 7.49
C THR A 90 -37.16 -6.71 7.12
N ILE A 91 -36.88 -5.80 6.18
CA ILE A 91 -37.77 -4.68 5.85
C ILE A 91 -38.38 -4.84 4.46
N SER A 92 -37.54 -4.94 3.42
CA SER A 92 -38.00 -4.99 2.03
C SER A 92 -36.91 -5.50 1.09
N THR A 93 -37.27 -6.35 0.14
CA THR A 93 -36.35 -6.82 -0.91
C THR A 93 -35.78 -5.71 -1.80
N ALA A 94 -36.34 -4.49 -1.74
CA ALA A 94 -35.80 -3.34 -2.45
C ALA A 94 -34.36 -2.97 -2.03
N PHE A 95 -33.91 -3.35 -0.84
CA PHE A 95 -32.54 -3.09 -0.37
C PHE A 95 -31.46 -3.94 -1.07
N ILE A 96 -31.83 -4.81 -2.01
CA ILE A 96 -30.88 -5.49 -2.90
C ILE A 96 -30.24 -4.51 -3.90
N TRP A 97 -30.95 -3.45 -4.33
CA TRP A 97 -30.45 -2.50 -5.32
C TRP A 97 -29.11 -1.83 -4.93
N PRO A 98 -28.95 -1.30 -3.70
CA PRO A 98 -27.65 -0.81 -3.22
C PRO A 98 -26.53 -1.86 -3.25
N ILE A 99 -26.84 -3.12 -2.96
CA ILE A 99 -25.85 -4.22 -2.99
C ILE A 99 -25.34 -4.44 -4.41
N ILE A 100 -26.26 -4.49 -5.39
CA ILE A 100 -25.91 -4.62 -6.82
C ILE A 100 -25.05 -3.45 -7.27
N PHE A 101 -25.40 -2.22 -6.87
CA PHE A 101 -24.62 -1.03 -7.21
C PHE A 101 -23.20 -1.08 -6.65
N ILE A 102 -23.04 -1.45 -5.38
CA ILE A 102 -21.72 -1.60 -4.74
C ILE A 102 -20.90 -2.69 -5.43
N ALA A 103 -21.52 -3.84 -5.75
CA ALA A 103 -20.85 -4.94 -6.44
C ALA A 103 -20.39 -4.56 -7.86
N ALA A 104 -21.24 -3.86 -8.62
CA ALA A 104 -20.88 -3.32 -9.93
C ALA A 104 -19.72 -2.32 -9.84
N GLY A 105 -19.74 -1.42 -8.85
CA GLY A 105 -18.66 -0.48 -8.58
C GLY A 105 -17.34 -1.19 -8.26
N LEU A 106 -17.37 -2.27 -7.47
CA LEU A 106 -16.19 -3.07 -7.16
C LEU A 106 -15.62 -3.77 -8.40
N PHE A 107 -16.49 -4.28 -9.28
CA PHE A 107 -16.09 -4.88 -10.55
C PHE A 107 -15.37 -3.86 -11.45
N VAL A 108 -15.97 -2.67 -11.63
CA VAL A 108 -15.36 -1.58 -12.41
C VAL A 108 -14.03 -1.14 -11.80
N ALA A 109 -13.95 -1.03 -10.47
CA ALA A 109 -12.70 -0.69 -9.79
C ALA A 109 -11.61 -1.73 -10.01
N GLY A 110 -11.95 -3.03 -9.98
CA GLY A 110 -11.02 -4.12 -10.30
C GLY A 110 -10.55 -4.10 -11.75
N ALA A 111 -11.45 -3.80 -12.70
CA ALA A 111 -11.14 -3.76 -14.12
C ALA A 111 -10.28 -2.55 -14.53
N THR A 112 -10.50 -1.40 -13.92
CA THR A 112 -9.87 -0.12 -14.31
C THR A 112 -8.71 0.29 -13.40
N GLY A 113 -8.58 -0.32 -12.23
CA GLY A 113 -7.69 0.15 -11.16
C GLY A 113 -8.18 1.44 -10.50
N PHE A 114 -9.35 1.97 -10.87
CA PHE A 114 -9.91 3.20 -10.31
C PHE A 114 -10.91 2.88 -9.19
N CYS A 115 -10.52 3.10 -7.93
CA CYS A 115 -11.41 2.99 -6.78
C CYS A 115 -11.78 4.38 -6.23
N GLY A 116 -13.02 4.84 -6.52
CA GLY A 116 -13.53 6.11 -6.00
C GLY A 116 -13.57 6.16 -4.47
N LEU A 117 -13.97 5.05 -3.83
CA LEU A 117 -14.04 4.97 -2.38
C LEU A 117 -12.65 5.09 -1.72
N ALA A 118 -11.62 4.46 -2.29
CA ALA A 118 -10.26 4.59 -1.79
C ALA A 118 -9.78 6.05 -1.81
N ARG A 119 -10.12 6.80 -2.86
CA ARG A 119 -9.79 8.23 -2.94
C ARG A 119 -10.50 9.08 -1.89
N ILE A 120 -11.79 8.80 -1.63
CA ILE A 120 -12.54 9.50 -0.59
C ILE A 120 -11.93 9.19 0.79
N ILE A 121 -11.67 7.92 1.09
CA ILE A 121 -11.07 7.51 2.36
C ILE A 121 -9.66 8.10 2.53
N ALA A 122 -8.90 8.23 1.44
CA ALA A 122 -7.58 8.84 1.48
C ALA A 122 -7.60 10.32 1.92
N LEU A 123 -8.71 11.02 1.68
CA LEU A 123 -8.90 12.41 2.08
C LEU A 123 -9.34 12.56 3.54
N MET A 124 -9.67 11.50 4.26
CA MET A 124 -10.11 11.65 5.66
C MET A 124 -8.96 12.07 6.59
N PRO A 125 -9.23 12.84 7.67
CA PRO A 125 -8.20 13.50 8.49
C PRO A 125 -7.16 12.56 9.12
N TRP A 126 -7.54 11.30 9.36
CA TRP A 126 -6.64 10.28 9.88
C TRP A 126 -5.66 9.75 8.84
N ASN A 127 -5.96 9.88 7.54
CA ASN A 127 -5.12 9.41 6.44
C ASN A 127 -4.24 10.52 5.83
N GLN A 128 -4.46 11.77 6.20
CA GLN A 128 -3.70 12.93 5.72
C GLN A 128 -2.37 13.18 6.46
N ARG A 129 -2.12 12.49 7.57
CA ARG A 129 -0.93 12.68 8.42
C ARG A 129 0.09 11.53 8.31
N VAL A 130 0.00 10.75 7.23
CA VAL A 130 0.93 9.67 6.89
C VAL A 130 2.00 10.21 5.96
#